data_AF-A0AAE6NER7-F1
#
_entry.id   AF-A0AAE6NER7-F1
#
_cell.length_a   1.000
_cell.length_b   1.000
_cell.length_c   1.000
_cell.angle_alpha   90.00
_cell.angle_beta   90.00
_cell.angle_gamma   90.00
#
_symmetry.space_group_name_H-M   'P 1'
#
loop_
_entity.id
_entity.type
_entity.pdbx_description
1 polymer ?
#
loop_
_entity_poly.entity_id
_entity_poly.type
_entity_poly.pdbx_seq_one_letter_code
_entity_poly.pdbx_strand_id
1 'polypeptide(L)'
;MVASKLIPPYLRIVAEIRRRIEDGELAPGDRVPSTRQIAKEWDVALATATKALNTLRQEGIVQAQPRVGTVVAPPRRPPRGRRPRPTPAPEHELTRARIVRTAIDIADSEGLDGLSMRGIAARLGAATMSPYRYVNSKDDLVLLMADAVLGELSYPPEPPRRWRARLELGARSLWELHRAHPWLAQIGPLTRPLMLPNLMTYSEWMLSALDGHGLDPTTMLNLNVLIYSYVQGIAVHLERETQAEDATGLTEDQWLDTQAPTLEAIVTSGDYPTFTRVIDSLGHAGYDLHLDELFEIGLTSMLDGLALITDR
;
A
#
# COMPACT_ATOMS: atom_id res chain seq x y z
N MET A 1 25.37 12.35 -24.30
CA MET A 1 24.38 11.47 -24.96
C MET A 1 23.90 10.36 -24.01
N VAL A 2 23.11 10.66 -22.98
CA VAL A 2 22.63 9.65 -21.99
C VAL A 2 21.12 9.77 -21.67
N ALA A 3 20.36 10.66 -22.32
CA ALA A 3 18.95 10.89 -21.97
C ALA A 3 17.93 9.91 -22.61
N SER A 4 18.34 9.00 -23.49
CA SER A 4 17.41 8.18 -24.29
C SER A 4 16.94 6.87 -23.60
N LYS A 5 17.53 6.47 -22.46
CA LYS A 5 17.22 5.19 -21.78
C LYS A 5 16.29 5.28 -20.56
N LEU A 6 15.79 6.47 -20.20
CA LEU A 6 15.04 6.70 -18.95
C LEU A 6 13.51 6.79 -19.10
N ILE A 7 12.96 6.71 -20.31
CA ILE A 7 11.51 6.75 -20.51
C ILE A 7 10.98 5.32 -20.66
N PRO A 8 10.15 4.82 -19.71
CA PRO A 8 9.48 3.54 -19.83
C PRO A 8 8.85 3.33 -21.22
N PRO A 9 8.98 2.15 -21.84
CA PRO A 9 8.54 1.93 -23.23
C PRO A 9 7.08 2.32 -23.52
N TYR A 10 6.16 2.11 -22.56
CA TYR A 10 4.76 2.50 -22.73
C TYR A 10 4.54 4.02 -22.81
N LEU A 11 5.35 4.84 -22.10
CA LEU A 11 5.24 6.30 -22.15
C LEU A 11 5.70 6.86 -23.49
N ARG A 12 6.68 6.22 -24.15
CA ARG A 12 7.08 6.58 -25.52
C ARG A 12 5.94 6.33 -26.52
N ILE A 13 5.22 5.22 -26.35
CA ILE A 13 4.06 4.88 -27.19
C ILE A 13 2.91 5.88 -26.95
N VAL A 14 2.64 6.24 -25.70
CA VAL A 14 1.61 7.25 -25.35
C VAL A 14 1.94 8.60 -25.96
N ALA A 15 3.18 9.06 -25.81
CA ALA A 15 3.63 10.34 -26.35
C ALA A 15 3.53 10.38 -27.89
N GLU A 16 3.92 9.29 -28.56
CA GLU A 16 3.84 9.23 -30.03
C GLU A 16 2.39 9.21 -30.52
N ILE A 17 1.49 8.43 -29.91
CA ILE A 17 0.06 8.44 -30.30
C ILE A 17 -0.56 9.82 -30.05
N ARG A 18 -0.18 10.49 -28.96
CA ARG A 18 -0.62 11.87 -28.68
C ARG A 18 -0.14 12.83 -29.76
N ARG A 19 1.14 12.77 -30.14
CA ARG A 19 1.70 13.57 -31.24
C ARG A 19 0.92 13.37 -32.53
N ARG A 20 0.62 12.11 -32.91
CA ARG A 20 -0.18 11.82 -34.12
C ARG A 20 -1.59 12.43 -34.08
N ILE A 21 -2.20 12.56 -32.91
CA ILE A 21 -3.51 13.22 -32.75
C ILE A 21 -3.37 14.74 -32.83
N GLU A 22 -2.36 15.31 -32.17
CA GLU A 22 -2.08 16.75 -32.16
C GLU A 22 -1.71 17.28 -33.55
N ASP A 23 -0.94 16.50 -34.31
CA ASP A 23 -0.54 16.80 -35.69
C ASP A 23 -1.66 16.50 -36.71
N GLY A 24 -2.80 15.95 -36.26
CA GLY A 24 -3.96 15.66 -37.09
C GLY A 24 -3.85 14.40 -37.97
N GLU A 25 -2.82 13.57 -37.77
CA GLU A 25 -2.70 12.25 -38.42
C GLU A 25 -3.80 11.27 -37.94
N LEU A 26 -4.33 11.47 -36.74
CA LEU A 26 -5.47 10.75 -36.17
C LEU A 26 -6.54 11.73 -35.71
N ALA A 27 -7.67 11.78 -36.43
CA ALA A 27 -8.79 12.66 -36.11
C ALA A 27 -9.74 12.04 -35.07
N PRO A 28 -10.55 12.84 -34.36
CA PRO A 28 -11.60 12.32 -33.49
C PRO A 28 -12.52 11.31 -34.18
N GLY A 29 -12.64 10.12 -33.59
CA GLY A 29 -13.38 8.99 -34.17
C GLY A 29 -12.53 8.02 -34.99
N ASP A 30 -11.31 8.38 -35.36
CA ASP A 30 -10.39 7.47 -36.06
C ASP A 30 -9.91 6.36 -35.13
N ARG A 31 -9.69 5.18 -35.72
CA ARG A 31 -9.19 4.02 -34.97
C ARG A 31 -7.71 4.22 -34.66
N VAL A 32 -7.37 4.10 -33.38
CA VAL A 32 -5.96 3.99 -32.99
C VAL A 32 -5.46 2.55 -33.17
N PRO A 33 -4.14 2.33 -33.32
CA PRO A 33 -3.59 0.98 -33.46
C PRO A 33 -4.04 0.05 -32.32
N SER A 34 -4.43 -1.17 -32.67
CA SER A 34 -4.83 -2.17 -31.67
C SER A 34 -3.65 -2.60 -30.80
N THR A 35 -3.91 -3.21 -29.63
CA THR A 35 -2.86 -3.73 -28.74
C THR A 35 -1.83 -4.61 -29.46
N ARG A 36 -2.30 -5.50 -30.36
CA ARG A 36 -1.41 -6.38 -31.15
C ARG A 36 -0.58 -5.60 -32.16
N GLN A 37 -1.17 -4.57 -32.76
CA GLN A 37 -0.49 -3.71 -33.73
C GLN A 37 0.58 -2.86 -33.04
N ILE A 38 0.27 -2.33 -31.84
CA ILE A 38 1.23 -1.59 -31.02
C ILE A 38 2.38 -2.50 -30.57
N ALA A 39 2.09 -3.71 -30.11
CA ALA A 39 3.13 -4.66 -29.72
C ALA A 39 4.10 -4.96 -30.88
N LYS A 40 3.57 -5.10 -32.10
CA LYS A 40 4.35 -5.36 -33.30
C LYS A 40 5.13 -4.14 -33.82
N GLU A 41 4.51 -2.97 -33.87
CA GLU A 41 5.11 -1.75 -34.44
C GLU A 41 6.20 -1.16 -33.54
N TRP A 42 6.07 -1.29 -32.22
CA TRP A 42 7.07 -0.78 -31.26
C TRP A 42 7.97 -1.87 -30.66
N ASP A 43 7.87 -3.12 -31.12
CA ASP A 43 8.61 -4.28 -30.61
C ASP A 43 8.57 -4.41 -29.07
N VAL A 44 7.36 -4.41 -28.52
CA VAL A 44 7.11 -4.50 -27.08
C VAL A 44 6.18 -5.66 -26.72
N ALA A 45 6.27 -6.14 -25.48
CA ALA A 45 5.31 -7.11 -24.96
C ALA A 45 3.86 -6.59 -25.02
N LEU A 46 2.90 -7.49 -25.25
CA LEU A 46 1.46 -7.19 -25.27
C LEU A 46 0.96 -6.45 -24.02
N ALA A 47 1.52 -6.78 -22.84
CA ALA A 47 1.20 -6.10 -21.59
C ALA A 47 1.59 -4.61 -21.62
N THR A 48 2.73 -4.28 -22.22
CA THR A 48 3.21 -2.90 -22.41
C THR A 48 2.33 -2.13 -23.38
N ALA A 49 1.94 -2.74 -24.50
CA ALA A 49 0.99 -2.18 -25.46
C ALA A 49 -0.39 -1.92 -24.83
N THR A 50 -0.85 -2.87 -24.01
CA THR A 50 -2.11 -2.74 -23.26
C THR A 50 -2.05 -1.57 -22.28
N LYS A 51 -0.93 -1.44 -21.55
CA LYS A 51 -0.70 -0.34 -20.62
C LYS A 51 -0.72 1.02 -21.31
N ALA A 52 -0.15 1.13 -22.52
CA ALA A 52 -0.16 2.36 -23.30
C ALA A 52 -1.58 2.80 -23.70
N LEU A 53 -2.39 1.91 -24.27
CA LEU A 53 -3.78 2.22 -24.65
C LEU A 53 -4.66 2.53 -23.43
N ASN A 54 -4.42 1.86 -22.30
CA ASN A 54 -5.13 2.15 -21.06
C ASN A 54 -4.81 3.55 -20.53
N THR A 55 -3.55 3.97 -20.62
CA THR A 55 -3.10 5.31 -20.21
C THR A 55 -3.80 6.39 -21.04
N LEU A 56 -3.79 6.26 -22.37
CA LEU A 56 -4.50 7.20 -23.28
C LEU A 56 -6.01 7.27 -23.00
N ARG A 57 -6.60 6.16 -22.57
CA ARG A 57 -8.03 6.09 -22.24
C ARG A 57 -8.36 6.75 -20.91
N GLN A 58 -7.50 6.62 -19.91
CA GLN A 58 -7.62 7.33 -18.63
C GLN A 58 -7.50 8.84 -18.80
N GLU A 59 -6.63 9.29 -19.70
CA GLU A 59 -6.47 10.70 -20.05
C GLU A 59 -7.62 11.24 -20.92
N GLY A 60 -8.56 10.38 -21.33
CA GLY A 60 -9.69 10.77 -22.17
C GLY A 60 -9.30 11.12 -23.61
N ILE A 61 -8.10 10.73 -24.06
CA ILE A 61 -7.59 10.96 -25.41
C ILE A 61 -8.18 9.93 -26.39
N VAL A 62 -8.42 8.71 -25.93
CA VAL A 62 -9.05 7.64 -26.70
C VAL A 62 -10.18 6.97 -25.92
N GLN A 63 -11.13 6.36 -26.62
CA GLN A 63 -12.26 5.65 -26.03
C GLN A 63 -12.49 4.31 -26.74
N ALA A 64 -12.93 3.30 -25.99
CA ALA A 64 -13.30 2.01 -26.56
C ALA A 64 -14.72 2.09 -27.15
N GLN A 65 -14.88 1.71 -28.42
CA GLN A 65 -16.16 1.67 -29.10
C GLN A 65 -16.52 0.22 -29.45
N PRO A 66 -17.70 -0.28 -29.03
CA PRO A 66 -18.14 -1.65 -29.33
C PRO A 66 -18.08 -1.95 -30.82
N ARG A 67 -17.49 -3.11 -31.19
CA ARG A 67 -17.29 -3.60 -32.58
C ARG A 67 -16.35 -2.79 -33.48
N VAL A 68 -15.83 -1.64 -33.02
CA VAL A 68 -14.95 -0.76 -33.80
C VAL A 68 -13.51 -0.83 -33.29
N GLY A 69 -13.32 -1.02 -31.97
CA GLY A 69 -12.01 -1.01 -31.32
C GLY A 69 -11.80 0.29 -30.54
N THR A 70 -10.55 0.69 -30.32
CA THR A 70 -10.22 1.95 -29.65
C THR A 70 -10.16 3.08 -30.68
N VAL A 71 -10.85 4.20 -30.41
CA VAL A 71 -10.92 5.36 -31.30
C VAL A 71 -10.51 6.65 -30.57
N VAL A 72 -10.03 7.66 -31.28
CA VAL A 72 -9.72 8.98 -30.71
C VAL A 72 -11.00 9.64 -30.18
N ALA A 73 -10.93 10.20 -28.97
CA ALA A 73 -12.07 10.86 -28.33
C ALA A 73 -12.35 12.26 -28.94
N PRO A 74 -13.62 12.72 -28.98
CA PRO A 74 -13.95 14.07 -29.43
C PRO A 74 -13.40 15.14 -28.47
N PRO A 75 -12.92 16.29 -28.98
CA PRO A 75 -12.44 17.38 -28.14
C PRO A 75 -13.56 17.88 -27.21
N ARG A 76 -13.30 17.89 -25.90
CA ARG A 76 -14.25 18.40 -24.90
C ARG A 76 -14.49 19.89 -25.13
N ARG A 77 -15.67 20.24 -25.64
CA ARG A 77 -16.15 21.63 -25.74
C ARG A 77 -16.75 22.05 -24.39
N PRO A 78 -16.39 23.21 -23.80
CA PRO A 78 -17.04 23.67 -22.58
C PRO A 78 -18.51 24.02 -22.88
N PRO A 79 -19.49 23.60 -22.05
CA PRO A 79 -20.89 23.88 -22.29
C PRO A 79 -21.19 25.36 -22.02
N ARG A 80 -21.80 26.04 -23.01
CA ARG A 80 -22.34 27.39 -22.86
C ARG A 80 -23.58 27.38 -21.96
N GLY A 81 -23.67 28.38 -21.10
CA GLY A 81 -24.55 28.45 -19.95
C GLY A 81 -26.04 28.22 -20.22
N ARG A 82 -26.62 27.38 -19.37
CA ARG A 82 -28.05 27.36 -19.07
C ARG A 82 -28.15 27.35 -17.54
N ARG A 83 -28.74 28.40 -16.96
CA ARG A 83 -28.91 28.54 -15.49
C ARG A 83 -29.54 27.25 -14.92
N PRO A 84 -28.92 26.56 -13.95
CA PRO A 84 -29.58 25.45 -13.28
C PRO A 84 -30.61 26.01 -12.31
N ARG A 85 -31.84 25.50 -12.42
CA ARG A 85 -32.82 25.50 -11.33
C ARG A 85 -32.18 24.77 -10.13
N PRO A 86 -32.41 25.18 -8.87
CA PRO A 86 -31.73 24.55 -7.75
C PRO A 86 -32.23 23.10 -7.61
N THR A 87 -31.39 22.17 -8.03
CA THR A 87 -31.49 20.75 -7.72
C THR A 87 -30.89 20.54 -6.32
N PRO A 88 -31.44 19.66 -5.47
CA PRO A 88 -30.76 19.28 -4.23
C PRO A 88 -29.35 18.77 -4.55
N ALA A 89 -28.36 19.12 -3.72
CA ALA A 89 -26.94 18.82 -3.95
C ALA A 89 -26.69 17.31 -4.19
N PRO A 90 -25.71 16.92 -5.04
CA PRO A 90 -25.48 15.52 -5.37
C PRO A 90 -24.62 14.83 -4.29
N GLU A 91 -25.26 14.28 -3.26
CA GLU A 91 -24.62 13.37 -2.29
C GLU A 91 -24.39 11.95 -2.86
N HIS A 92 -24.79 11.70 -4.12
CA HIS A 92 -24.77 10.38 -4.76
C HIS A 92 -23.85 10.25 -5.97
N GLU A 93 -22.88 11.15 -6.18
CA GLU A 93 -21.87 10.89 -7.20
C GLU A 93 -20.79 9.95 -6.64
N LEU A 94 -20.62 8.81 -7.30
CA LEU A 94 -19.57 7.85 -7.00
C LEU A 94 -18.21 8.51 -7.32
N THR A 95 -17.30 8.54 -6.37
CA THR A 95 -15.95 9.09 -6.57
C THR A 95 -14.90 8.06 -6.16
N ARG A 96 -13.69 8.17 -6.73
CA ARG A 96 -12.56 7.31 -6.35
C ARG A 96 -12.28 7.39 -4.85
N ALA A 97 -12.33 8.59 -4.26
CA ALA A 97 -12.12 8.79 -2.84
C ALA A 97 -13.18 8.07 -1.99
N ARG A 98 -14.46 8.09 -2.39
CA ARG A 98 -15.53 7.34 -1.70
C ARG A 98 -15.34 5.83 -1.82
N ILE A 99 -14.92 5.33 -2.99
CA ILE A 99 -14.63 3.92 -3.20
C ILE A 99 -13.49 3.47 -2.27
N VAL A 100 -12.39 4.22 -2.24
CA VAL A 100 -11.22 3.92 -1.39
C VAL A 100 -11.62 3.93 0.09
N ARG A 101 -12.33 4.97 0.55
CA ARG A 101 -12.79 5.04 1.94
C ARG A 101 -13.67 3.87 2.33
N THR A 102 -14.67 3.55 1.50
CA THR A 102 -15.57 2.41 1.78
C THR A 102 -14.81 1.09 1.78
N ALA A 103 -13.77 0.96 0.96
CA ALA A 103 -12.91 -0.22 0.93
C ALA A 103 -12.04 -0.33 2.18
N ILE A 104 -11.50 0.79 2.70
CA ILE A 104 -10.82 0.85 4.00
C ILE A 104 -11.79 0.44 5.11
N ASP A 105 -13.00 1.01 5.16
CA ASP A 105 -14.01 0.67 6.17
C ASP A 105 -14.41 -0.82 6.12
N ILE A 106 -14.35 -1.47 4.95
CA ILE A 106 -14.55 -2.93 4.84
C ILE A 106 -13.35 -3.64 5.44
N ALA A 107 -12.13 -3.31 4.99
CA ALA A 107 -10.91 -3.98 5.40
C ALA A 107 -10.60 -3.83 6.90
N ASP A 108 -10.94 -2.70 7.51
CA ASP A 108 -10.81 -2.49 8.96
C ASP A 108 -11.75 -3.39 9.76
N SER A 109 -12.92 -3.75 9.19
CA SER A 109 -13.96 -4.53 9.86
C SER A 109 -13.95 -6.04 9.54
N GLU A 110 -13.50 -6.40 8.34
CA GLU A 110 -13.63 -7.75 7.76
C GLU A 110 -12.30 -8.27 7.16
N GLY A 111 -11.21 -7.53 7.32
CA GLY A 111 -9.91 -7.85 6.71
C GLY A 111 -9.89 -7.73 5.18
N LEU A 112 -8.75 -8.04 4.57
CA LEU A 112 -8.62 -8.04 3.09
C LEU A 112 -9.41 -9.17 2.41
N ASP A 113 -9.73 -10.23 3.15
CA ASP A 113 -10.48 -11.37 2.66
C ASP A 113 -11.96 -11.03 2.47
N GLY A 114 -12.55 -10.23 3.37
CA GLY A 114 -13.90 -9.67 3.20
C GLY A 114 -14.01 -8.67 2.04
N LEU A 115 -12.89 -8.06 1.62
CA LEU A 115 -12.89 -7.04 0.58
C LEU A 115 -13.28 -7.61 -0.80
N SER A 116 -14.43 -7.17 -1.33
CA SER A 116 -14.87 -7.52 -2.69
C SER A 116 -15.44 -6.32 -3.45
N MET A 117 -15.20 -6.29 -4.77
CA MET A 117 -15.72 -5.22 -5.64
C MET A 117 -17.24 -5.13 -5.62
N ARG A 118 -17.92 -6.27 -5.45
CA ARG A 118 -19.38 -6.34 -5.29
C ARG A 118 -19.83 -5.82 -3.93
N GLY A 119 -19.12 -6.17 -2.85
CA GLY A 119 -19.40 -5.65 -1.51
C GLY A 119 -19.29 -4.13 -1.44
N ILE A 120 -18.23 -3.58 -2.04
CA ILE A 120 -18.03 -2.12 -2.15
C ILE A 120 -19.20 -1.46 -2.90
N ALA A 121 -19.58 -2.01 -4.06
CA ALA A 121 -20.70 -1.47 -4.84
C ALA A 121 -22.02 -1.49 -4.05
N ALA A 122 -22.27 -2.59 -3.32
CA ALA A 122 -23.45 -2.74 -2.48
C ALA A 122 -23.48 -1.71 -1.33
N ARG A 123 -22.39 -1.54 -0.58
CA ARG A 123 -22.29 -0.53 0.49
C ARG A 123 -22.45 0.90 -0.05
N LEU A 124 -22.05 1.15 -1.30
CA LEU A 124 -22.20 2.45 -1.96
C LEU A 124 -23.56 2.66 -2.66
N GLY A 125 -24.47 1.68 -2.62
CA GLY A 125 -25.74 1.74 -3.35
C GLY A 125 -25.58 1.85 -4.87
N ALA A 126 -24.44 1.39 -5.41
CA ALA A 126 -24.07 1.49 -6.82
C ALA A 126 -24.17 0.13 -7.52
N ALA A 127 -24.37 0.14 -8.84
CA ALA A 127 -24.29 -1.08 -9.64
C ALA A 127 -22.87 -1.70 -9.55
N THR A 128 -22.79 -3.04 -9.53
CA THR A 128 -21.54 -3.81 -9.37
C THR A 128 -20.42 -3.42 -10.35
N MET A 129 -20.78 -2.94 -11.55
CA MET A 129 -19.82 -2.53 -12.58
C MET A 129 -19.32 -1.09 -12.42
N SER A 130 -19.92 -0.29 -11.54
CA SER A 130 -19.60 1.13 -11.37
C SER A 130 -18.22 1.40 -10.75
N PRO A 131 -17.75 0.65 -9.73
CA PRO A 131 -16.41 0.86 -9.15
C PRO A 131 -15.26 0.68 -10.15
N TYR A 132 -15.41 -0.24 -11.12
CA TYR A 132 -14.40 -0.48 -12.15
C TYR A 132 -14.16 0.70 -13.11
N ARG A 133 -15.03 1.72 -13.09
CA ARG A 133 -14.79 2.98 -13.83
C ARG A 133 -13.70 3.83 -13.18
N TYR A 134 -13.42 3.62 -11.89
CA TYR A 134 -12.52 4.44 -11.09
C TYR A 134 -11.24 3.67 -10.70
N VAL A 135 -11.31 2.34 -10.66
CA VAL A 135 -10.20 1.47 -10.24
C VAL A 135 -10.12 0.24 -11.15
N ASN A 136 -8.92 -0.14 -11.58
CA ASN A 136 -8.79 -1.17 -12.62
C ASN A 136 -8.92 -2.62 -12.08
N SER A 137 -8.56 -2.85 -10.81
CA SER A 137 -8.56 -4.18 -10.18
C SER A 137 -8.71 -4.09 -8.66
N LYS A 138 -8.92 -5.24 -7.99
CA LYS A 138 -8.86 -5.32 -6.51
C LYS A 138 -7.46 -4.96 -6.01
N ASP A 139 -6.41 -5.44 -6.65
CA ASP A 139 -5.02 -5.15 -6.26
C ASP A 139 -4.69 -3.65 -6.38
N ASP A 140 -5.14 -3.01 -7.48
CA ASP A 140 -4.99 -1.56 -7.65
C ASP A 140 -5.77 -0.79 -6.56
N LEU A 141 -6.93 -1.30 -6.15
CA LEU A 141 -7.69 -0.71 -5.05
C LEU A 141 -6.94 -0.83 -3.73
N VAL A 142 -6.38 -2.01 -3.43
CA VAL A 142 -5.59 -2.24 -2.20
C VAL A 142 -4.40 -1.29 -2.12
N LEU A 143 -3.70 -1.06 -3.23
CA LEU A 143 -2.60 -0.09 -3.26
C LEU A 143 -3.07 1.36 -3.03
N LEU A 144 -4.28 1.71 -3.47
CA LEU A 144 -4.86 3.03 -3.22
C LEU A 144 -5.34 3.19 -1.79
N MET A 145 -5.88 2.13 -1.19
CA MET A 145 -6.20 2.11 0.24
C MET A 145 -4.93 2.27 1.06
N ALA A 146 -3.87 1.53 0.72
CA ALA A 146 -2.57 1.62 1.39
C ALA A 146 -2.01 3.04 1.35
N ASP A 147 -1.96 3.65 0.16
CA ASP A 147 -1.46 5.02 0.00
C ASP A 147 -2.33 6.02 0.76
N ALA A 148 -3.66 5.86 0.74
CA ALA A 148 -4.56 6.74 1.48
C ALA A 148 -4.34 6.68 2.99
N VAL A 149 -4.24 5.47 3.57
CA VAL A 149 -3.99 5.25 5.00
C VAL A 149 -2.60 5.74 5.40
N LEU A 150 -1.56 5.48 4.59
CA LEU A 150 -0.23 6.06 4.82
C LEU A 150 -0.24 7.60 4.80
N GLY A 151 -1.19 8.21 4.11
CA GLY A 151 -1.39 9.67 4.09
C GLY A 151 -1.98 10.23 5.39
N GLU A 152 -2.43 9.38 6.31
CA GLU A 152 -2.91 9.78 7.64
C GLU A 152 -1.75 10.02 8.61
N LEU A 153 -0.55 9.53 8.29
CA LEU A 153 0.67 9.83 9.03
C LEU A 153 0.89 11.34 9.06
N SER A 154 0.85 11.90 10.27
CA SER A 154 1.04 13.32 10.51
C SER A 154 2.29 13.54 11.34
N TYR A 155 3.16 14.44 10.88
CA TYR A 155 4.39 14.81 11.57
C TYR A 155 4.32 16.27 12.04
N PRO A 156 4.98 16.60 13.16
CA PRO A 156 5.04 17.98 13.63
C PRO A 156 5.72 18.88 12.58
N PRO A 157 5.25 20.13 12.41
CA PRO A 157 5.87 21.08 11.47
C PRO A 157 7.33 21.36 11.77
N GLU A 158 7.71 21.26 13.05
CA GLU A 158 9.08 21.33 13.52
C GLU A 158 9.54 19.93 13.94
N PRO A 159 10.32 19.23 13.10
CA PRO A 159 10.83 17.91 13.44
C PRO A 159 11.77 17.94 14.64
N PRO A 160 11.80 16.88 15.47
CA PRO A 160 12.82 16.73 16.50
C PRO A 160 14.23 16.85 15.92
N ARG A 161 15.09 17.64 16.58
CA ARG A 161 16.47 17.87 16.12
C ARG A 161 17.37 16.64 16.25
N ARG A 162 17.07 15.76 17.20
CA ARG A 162 17.85 14.53 17.43
C ARG A 162 17.35 13.45 16.48
N TRP A 163 18.25 12.87 15.70
CA TRP A 163 17.94 11.79 14.75
C TRP A 163 17.10 10.68 15.40
N ARG A 164 17.49 10.27 16.61
CA ARG A 164 16.82 9.20 17.36
C ARG A 164 15.35 9.51 17.63
N ALA A 165 15.06 10.68 18.18
CA ALA A 165 13.69 11.09 18.48
C ALA A 165 12.81 11.19 17.22
N ARG A 166 13.41 11.54 16.08
CA ARG A 166 12.71 11.61 14.79
C ARG A 166 12.38 10.22 14.24
N LEU A 167 13.31 9.27 14.34
CA LEU A 167 13.09 7.87 13.96
C LEU A 167 12.07 7.18 14.88
N GLU A 168 12.16 7.42 16.19
CA GLU A 168 11.19 6.91 17.16
C GLU A 168 9.77 7.39 16.84
N LEU A 169 9.60 8.69 16.55
CA LEU A 169 8.30 9.23 16.17
C LEU A 169 7.78 8.57 14.88
N GLY A 170 8.62 8.43 13.85
CA GLY A 170 8.24 7.79 12.60
C GLY A 170 7.81 6.33 12.79
N ALA A 171 8.59 5.56 13.55
CA ALA A 171 8.29 4.15 13.84
C ALA A 171 7.02 3.99 14.67
N ARG A 172 6.83 4.81 15.72
CA ARG A 172 5.61 4.78 16.56
C ARG A 172 4.37 5.18 15.79
N SER A 173 4.44 6.23 14.96
CA SER A 173 3.31 6.61 14.11
C SER A 173 2.94 5.53 13.09
N LEU A 174 3.93 4.85 12.51
CA LEU A 174 3.66 3.71 11.62
C LEU A 174 3.07 2.51 12.39
N TRP A 175 3.52 2.25 13.61
CA TRP A 175 2.96 1.23 14.49
C TRP A 175 1.49 1.52 14.83
N GLU A 176 1.18 2.73 15.27
CA GLU A 176 -0.20 3.18 15.55
C GLU A 176 -1.09 3.05 14.32
N LEU A 177 -0.58 3.39 13.13
CA LEU A 177 -1.30 3.23 11.88
C LEU A 177 -1.62 1.76 11.57
N HIS A 178 -0.65 0.87 11.78
CA HIS A 178 -0.89 -0.57 11.62
C HIS A 178 -1.88 -1.12 12.65
N ARG A 179 -1.89 -0.60 13.88
CA ARG A 179 -2.90 -0.96 14.88
C ARG A 179 -4.30 -0.52 14.47
N ALA A 180 -4.42 0.67 13.87
CA ALA A 180 -5.69 1.15 13.34
C ALA A 180 -6.14 0.38 12.08
N HIS A 181 -5.19 -0.07 11.25
CA HIS A 181 -5.45 -0.75 9.98
C HIS A 181 -4.58 -2.03 9.83
N PRO A 182 -4.90 -3.13 10.54
CA PRO A 182 -4.05 -4.34 10.59
C PRO A 182 -3.75 -4.95 9.21
N TRP A 183 -4.70 -4.89 8.28
CA TRP A 183 -4.54 -5.34 6.90
C TRP A 183 -3.38 -4.66 6.15
N LEU A 184 -2.98 -3.45 6.53
CA LEU A 184 -1.89 -2.71 5.89
C LEU A 184 -0.55 -3.47 5.98
N ALA A 185 -0.36 -4.25 7.03
CA ALA A 185 0.88 -5.00 7.25
C ALA A 185 1.11 -6.10 6.20
N GLN A 186 0.05 -6.55 5.53
CA GLN A 186 0.08 -7.66 4.58
C GLN A 186 0.38 -7.22 3.13
N ILE A 187 0.61 -5.93 2.90
CA ILE A 187 0.68 -5.39 1.54
C ILE A 187 2.07 -5.58 0.94
N GLY A 188 2.12 -6.47 -0.06
CA GLY A 188 3.24 -6.63 -0.99
C GLY A 188 4.51 -7.22 -0.37
N PRO A 189 5.41 -7.79 -1.20
CA PRO A 189 6.67 -8.30 -0.69
C PRO A 189 7.67 -7.15 -0.49
N LEU A 190 8.43 -7.21 0.62
CA LEU A 190 9.50 -6.24 0.94
C LEU A 190 10.51 -6.06 -0.22
N THR A 191 10.77 -7.13 -0.98
CA THR A 191 11.71 -7.15 -2.10
C THR A 191 11.16 -6.51 -3.39
N ARG A 192 9.90 -6.05 -3.39
CA ARG A 192 9.33 -5.23 -4.47
C ARG A 192 8.76 -3.95 -3.88
N PRO A 193 9.63 -2.95 -3.61
CA PRO A 193 9.22 -1.71 -2.97
C PRO A 193 8.07 -1.03 -3.72
N LEU A 194 7.01 -0.71 -2.99
CA LEU A 194 5.89 0.04 -3.53
C LEU A 194 6.28 1.51 -3.61
N MET A 195 6.04 2.13 -4.77
CA MET A 195 6.30 3.56 -4.98
C MET A 195 5.01 4.35 -4.77
N LEU A 196 4.50 4.30 -3.54
CA LEU A 196 3.29 5.03 -3.15
C LEU A 196 3.67 6.44 -2.66
N PRO A 197 3.01 7.52 -3.13
CA PRO A 197 3.32 8.88 -2.72
C PRO A 197 3.48 9.08 -1.20
N ASN A 198 2.54 8.61 -0.39
CA ASN A 198 2.60 8.82 1.05
C ASN A 198 3.62 7.90 1.74
N LEU A 199 3.91 6.73 1.17
CA LEU A 199 5.05 5.90 1.60
C LEU A 199 6.39 6.60 1.36
N MET A 200 6.49 7.37 0.27
CA MET A 200 7.69 8.17 -0.01
C MET A 200 7.80 9.34 0.97
N THR A 201 6.69 9.93 1.42
CA THR A 201 6.70 10.93 2.51
C THR A 201 7.20 10.34 3.82
N TYR A 202 6.76 9.13 4.19
CA TYR A 202 7.31 8.39 5.34
C TYR A 202 8.82 8.12 5.16
N SER A 203 9.22 7.62 3.99
CA SER A 203 10.62 7.30 3.71
C SER A 203 11.51 8.56 3.77
N GLU A 204 11.02 9.68 3.24
CA GLU A 204 11.71 10.98 3.29
C GLU A 204 11.87 11.45 4.74
N TRP A 205 10.85 11.28 5.59
CA TRP A 205 10.94 11.59 7.01
C TRP A 205 12.06 10.81 7.71
N MET A 206 12.14 9.51 7.46
CA MET A 206 13.13 8.61 8.06
C MET A 206 14.53 8.88 7.51
N LEU A 207 14.69 9.05 6.20
CA LEU A 207 15.97 9.33 5.55
C LEU A 207 16.51 10.71 5.97
N SER A 208 15.66 11.72 6.06
CA SER A 208 16.02 13.05 6.57
C SER A 208 16.47 13.03 8.04
N ALA A 209 16.11 12.02 8.83
CA ALA A 209 16.62 11.84 10.19
C ALA A 209 18.05 11.28 10.20
N LEU A 210 18.41 10.50 9.18
CA LEU A 210 19.72 9.85 9.02
C LEU A 210 20.73 10.73 8.26
N ASP A 211 20.24 11.70 7.50
CA ASP A 211 21.08 12.59 6.70
C ASP A 211 22.03 13.43 7.57
N GLY A 212 23.24 13.67 7.07
CA GLY A 212 24.28 14.44 7.78
C GLY A 212 25.03 13.68 8.89
N HIS A 213 24.76 12.39 9.11
CA HIS A 213 25.40 11.56 10.15
C HIS A 213 26.52 10.64 9.62
N GLY A 214 27.19 11.01 8.52
CA GLY A 214 28.34 10.26 7.98
C GLY A 214 28.02 8.90 7.36
N LEU A 215 26.74 8.55 7.24
CA LEU A 215 26.26 7.32 6.61
C LEU A 215 26.33 7.42 5.09
N ASP A 216 26.74 6.33 4.42
CA ASP A 216 26.64 6.26 2.97
C ASP A 216 25.17 6.04 2.53
N PRO A 217 24.79 6.43 1.30
CA PRO A 217 23.41 6.34 0.84
C PRO A 217 22.81 4.93 0.86
N THR A 218 23.63 3.88 0.68
CA THR A 218 23.16 2.49 0.73
C THR A 218 22.81 2.11 2.16
N THR A 219 23.63 2.49 3.12
CA THR A 219 23.35 2.29 4.54
C THR A 219 22.09 3.04 4.97
N MET A 220 21.88 4.28 4.54
CA MET A 220 20.66 5.03 4.85
C MET A 220 19.40 4.33 4.33
N LEU A 221 19.41 3.86 3.08
CA LEU A 221 18.29 3.12 2.50
C LEU A 221 18.04 1.79 3.21
N ASN A 222 19.10 1.05 3.53
CA ASN A 222 18.99 -0.21 4.26
C ASN A 222 18.38 0.01 5.65
N LEU A 223 18.77 1.06 6.36
CA LEU A 223 18.20 1.40 7.67
C LEU A 223 16.73 1.79 7.57
N ASN A 224 16.35 2.60 6.58
CA ASN A 224 14.94 2.93 6.33
C ASN A 224 14.10 1.66 6.09
N VAL A 225 14.57 0.76 5.21
CA VAL A 225 13.91 -0.51 4.91
C VAL A 225 13.86 -1.41 6.15
N LEU A 226 14.94 -1.47 6.93
CA LEU A 226 15.05 -2.30 8.12
C LEU A 226 14.05 -1.85 9.20
N ILE A 227 13.98 -0.54 9.49
CA ILE A 227 13.01 0.00 10.44
C ILE A 227 11.57 -0.26 9.96
N TYR A 228 11.27 0.04 8.70
CA TYR A 228 9.94 -0.26 8.13
C TYR A 228 9.59 -1.75 8.25
N SER A 229 10.53 -2.64 7.89
CA SER A 229 10.33 -4.09 7.94
C SER A 229 10.16 -4.62 9.36
N TYR A 230 10.81 -3.97 10.34
CA TYR A 230 10.66 -4.31 11.75
C TYR A 230 9.23 -4.01 12.24
N VAL A 231 8.74 -2.79 11.98
CA VAL A 231 7.38 -2.41 12.37
C VAL A 231 6.35 -3.28 11.64
N GLN A 232 6.50 -3.44 10.32
CA GLN A 232 5.62 -4.29 9.51
C GLN A 232 5.66 -5.75 9.99
N GLY A 233 6.83 -6.27 10.34
CA GLY A 233 7.03 -7.65 10.77
C GLY A 233 6.25 -8.00 12.04
N ILE A 234 6.24 -7.10 13.02
CA ILE A 234 5.40 -7.26 14.22
C ILE A 234 3.92 -7.07 13.85
N ALA A 235 3.60 -6.04 13.05
CA ALA A 235 2.23 -5.70 12.69
C ALA A 235 1.49 -6.80 11.92
N VAL A 236 2.18 -7.64 11.14
CA VAL A 236 1.58 -8.78 10.43
C VAL A 236 0.86 -9.74 11.40
N HIS A 237 1.24 -9.77 12.68
CA HIS A 237 0.61 -10.63 13.68
C HIS A 237 -0.73 -10.10 14.20
N LEU A 238 -1.03 -8.80 14.04
CA LEU A 238 -2.31 -8.21 14.49
C LEU A 238 -3.52 -8.86 13.79
N GLU A 239 -3.47 -8.98 12.47
CA GLU A 239 -4.54 -9.65 11.72
C GLU A 239 -4.53 -11.17 11.97
N ARG A 240 -3.34 -11.78 12.06
CA ARG A 240 -3.24 -13.24 12.24
C ARG A 240 -3.89 -13.70 13.52
N GLU A 241 -3.76 -12.93 14.59
CA GLU A 241 -4.42 -13.24 15.85
C GLU A 241 -5.94 -13.20 15.70
N THR A 242 -6.47 -12.11 15.12
CA THR A 242 -7.91 -11.99 14.83
C THR A 242 -8.43 -13.17 13.99
N GLN A 243 -7.67 -13.58 12.96
CA GLN A 243 -8.01 -14.73 12.14
C GLN A 243 -7.94 -16.07 12.89
N ALA A 244 -7.00 -16.22 13.83
CA ALA A 244 -6.87 -17.42 14.64
C ALA A 244 -8.04 -17.54 15.64
N GLU A 245 -8.44 -16.43 16.26
CA GLU A 245 -9.61 -16.35 17.13
C GLU A 245 -10.89 -16.68 16.34
N ASP A 246 -11.09 -16.10 15.16
CA ASP A 246 -12.25 -16.38 14.30
C ASP A 246 -12.34 -17.86 13.87
N ALA A 247 -11.18 -18.50 13.60
CA ALA A 247 -11.11 -19.88 13.15
C ALA A 247 -11.29 -20.90 14.29
N THR A 248 -10.76 -20.60 15.47
CA THR A 248 -10.75 -21.53 16.62
C THR A 248 -11.88 -21.27 17.61
N GLY A 249 -12.42 -20.04 17.64
CA GLY A 249 -13.36 -19.56 18.65
C GLY A 249 -12.74 -19.34 20.03
N LEU A 250 -11.41 -19.39 20.14
CA LEU A 250 -10.66 -19.23 21.38
C LEU A 250 -9.85 -17.94 21.33
N THR A 251 -9.79 -17.22 22.45
CA THR A 251 -8.83 -16.12 22.62
C THR A 251 -7.41 -16.67 22.76
N GLU A 252 -6.39 -15.81 22.61
CA GLU A 252 -4.97 -16.16 22.82
C GLU A 252 -4.76 -16.93 24.14
N ASP A 253 -5.23 -16.38 25.27
CA ASP A 253 -5.11 -17.00 26.60
C ASP A 253 -5.74 -18.39 26.66
N GLN A 254 -6.95 -18.54 26.11
CA GLN A 254 -7.67 -19.81 26.11
C GLN A 254 -6.95 -20.84 25.24
N TRP A 255 -6.39 -20.40 24.11
CA TRP A 255 -5.60 -21.25 23.26
C TRP A 255 -4.32 -21.71 23.99
N LEU A 256 -3.61 -20.81 24.67
CA LEU A 256 -2.42 -21.15 25.47
C LEU A 256 -2.73 -22.15 26.59
N ASP A 257 -3.87 -22.02 27.27
CA ASP A 257 -4.35 -22.99 28.26
C ASP A 257 -4.49 -24.40 27.67
N THR A 258 -4.95 -24.53 26.42
CA THR A 258 -5.02 -25.84 25.74
C THR A 258 -3.64 -26.44 25.45
N GLN A 259 -2.60 -25.61 25.36
CA GLN A 259 -1.22 -26.03 25.08
C GLN A 259 -0.42 -26.35 26.35
N ALA A 260 -0.93 -26.03 27.54
CA ALA A 260 -0.24 -26.26 28.81
C ALA A 260 0.29 -27.70 28.99
N PRO A 261 -0.48 -28.78 28.67
CA PRO A 261 0.03 -30.15 28.78
C PRO A 261 1.19 -30.44 27.81
N THR A 262 1.18 -29.84 26.62
CA THR A 262 2.26 -29.97 25.65
C THR A 262 3.51 -29.23 26.12
N LEU A 263 3.34 -28.04 26.69
CA LEU A 263 4.44 -27.28 27.29
C LEU A 263 5.07 -28.05 28.45
N GLU A 264 4.26 -28.66 29.32
CA GLU A 264 4.74 -29.51 30.42
C GLU A 264 5.55 -30.71 29.90
N ALA A 265 5.10 -31.37 28.83
CA ALA A 265 5.84 -32.47 28.20
C ALA A 265 7.19 -32.01 27.63
N ILE A 266 7.27 -30.82 27.05
CA ILE A 266 8.52 -30.22 26.53
C ILE A 266 9.48 -29.90 27.69
N VAL A 267 8.98 -29.27 28.75
CA VAL A 267 9.78 -28.89 29.92
C VAL A 267 10.34 -30.12 30.63
N THR A 268 9.56 -31.19 30.73
CA THR A 268 9.95 -32.44 31.42
C THR A 268 10.80 -33.38 30.57
N SER A 269 10.88 -33.21 29.25
CA SER A 269 11.64 -34.11 28.38
C SER A 269 13.16 -34.04 28.60
N GLY A 270 13.66 -32.88 29.05
CA GLY A 270 15.10 -32.63 29.23
C GLY A 270 15.85 -32.27 27.94
N ASP A 271 15.18 -32.27 26.78
CA ASP A 271 15.82 -31.98 25.49
C ASP A 271 16.07 -30.47 25.26
N TYR A 272 15.40 -29.61 26.02
CA TYR A 272 15.39 -28.15 25.83
C TYR A 272 15.89 -27.39 27.07
N PRO A 273 17.14 -27.62 27.53
CA PRO A 273 17.61 -27.17 28.85
C PRO A 273 17.61 -25.66 29.05
N THR A 274 17.91 -24.88 28.01
CA THR A 274 17.84 -23.40 28.08
C THR A 274 16.41 -22.91 28.14
N PHE A 275 15.51 -23.49 27.35
CA PHE A 275 14.10 -23.11 27.33
C PHE A 275 13.45 -23.42 28.68
N THR A 276 13.63 -24.63 29.20
CA THR A 276 13.18 -25.03 30.55
C THR A 276 13.64 -24.05 31.62
N ARG A 277 14.95 -23.72 31.64
CA ARG A 277 15.50 -22.76 32.61
C ARG A 277 14.86 -21.37 32.52
N VAL A 278 14.54 -20.90 31.32
CA VAL A 278 13.87 -19.60 31.12
C VAL A 278 12.42 -19.68 31.59
N ILE A 279 11.67 -20.72 31.20
CA ILE A 279 10.29 -20.94 31.63
C ILE A 279 10.19 -21.05 33.16
N ASP A 280 11.07 -21.83 33.79
CA ASP A 280 11.10 -21.96 35.25
C ASP A 280 11.38 -20.62 35.95
N SER A 281 12.19 -19.75 35.32
CA SER A 281 12.52 -18.44 35.89
C SER A 281 11.39 -17.41 35.83
N LEU A 282 10.40 -17.62 34.96
CA LEU A 282 9.21 -16.79 34.86
C LEU A 282 8.22 -17.06 36.01
N GLY A 283 8.29 -18.24 36.61
CA GLY A 283 7.46 -18.63 37.76
C GLY A 283 5.96 -18.63 37.45
N HIS A 284 5.14 -18.39 38.48
CA HIS A 284 3.67 -18.40 38.36
C HIS A 284 3.10 -17.21 37.55
N ALA A 285 3.92 -16.19 37.27
CA ALA A 285 3.52 -15.05 36.45
C ALA A 285 3.48 -15.41 34.96
N GLY A 286 4.20 -16.46 34.54
CA GLY A 286 4.28 -16.87 33.13
C GLY A 286 4.96 -15.83 32.24
N TYR A 287 4.75 -15.98 30.94
CA TYR A 287 5.15 -15.00 29.93
C TYR A 287 3.94 -14.70 29.06
N ASP A 288 3.58 -13.42 29.02
CA ASP A 288 2.52 -12.90 28.16
C ASP A 288 3.17 -12.06 27.05
N LEU A 289 2.87 -12.38 25.80
CA LEU A 289 3.50 -11.76 24.65
C LEU A 289 2.68 -10.55 24.19
N HIS A 290 2.98 -9.39 24.74
CA HIS A 290 2.36 -8.15 24.25
C HIS A 290 3.12 -7.56 23.07
N LEU A 291 2.45 -7.45 21.92
CA LEU A 291 3.05 -6.89 20.70
C LEU A 291 3.53 -5.44 20.87
N ASP A 292 2.82 -4.63 21.67
CA ASP A 292 3.21 -3.25 21.98
C ASP A 292 4.55 -3.20 22.75
N GLU A 293 4.74 -4.08 23.73
CA GLU A 293 5.99 -4.16 24.49
C GLU A 293 7.12 -4.69 23.64
N LEU A 294 6.85 -5.72 22.82
CA LEU A 294 7.82 -6.27 21.87
C LEU A 294 8.28 -5.21 20.86
N PHE A 295 7.36 -4.37 20.39
CA PHE A 295 7.64 -3.23 19.52
C PHE A 295 8.55 -2.18 20.19
N GLU A 296 8.29 -1.80 21.43
CA GLU A 296 9.13 -0.78 22.11
C GLU A 296 10.52 -1.33 22.46
N ILE A 297 10.61 -2.59 22.90
CA ILE A 297 11.90 -3.25 23.21
C ILE A 297 12.77 -3.36 21.96
N GLY A 298 12.21 -3.84 20.85
CA GLY A 298 12.98 -4.01 19.62
C GLY A 298 13.32 -2.67 18.94
N LEU A 299 12.43 -1.68 18.99
CA LEU A 299 12.73 -0.32 18.50
C LEU A 299 13.90 0.29 19.28
N THR A 300 13.86 0.23 20.62
CA THR A 300 14.94 0.73 21.48
C THR A 300 16.27 0.04 21.16
N SER A 301 16.25 -1.30 21.10
CA SER A 301 17.45 -2.10 20.84
C SER A 301 18.06 -1.81 19.45
N MET A 302 17.22 -1.65 18.43
CA MET A 302 17.63 -1.35 17.07
C MET A 302 18.27 0.05 16.98
N LEU A 303 17.67 1.06 17.63
CA LEU A 303 18.20 2.42 17.64
C LEU A 303 19.46 2.55 18.50
N ASP A 304 19.60 1.77 19.57
CA ASP A 304 20.84 1.69 20.35
C ASP A 304 21.99 1.14 19.51
N GLY A 305 21.73 0.11 18.70
CA GLY A 305 22.69 -0.40 17.73
C GLY A 305 23.07 0.63 16.66
N LEU A 306 22.11 1.42 16.18
CA LEU A 306 22.35 2.47 15.19
C LEU A 306 23.24 3.60 15.74
N ALA A 307 23.09 3.96 17.02
CA ALA A 307 23.92 5.00 17.65
C ALA A 307 25.42 4.70 17.53
N LEU A 308 25.83 3.42 17.56
CA LEU A 308 27.22 2.99 17.38
C LEU A 308 27.79 3.26 15.98
N ILE A 309 26.92 3.51 15.00
CA ILE A 309 27.26 3.74 13.59
C ILE A 309 27.19 5.23 13.26
N THR A 310 26.21 5.97 13.81
CA THR A 310 26.00 7.41 13.54
C THR A 310 26.87 8.33 14.39
N ASP A 311 27.35 7.87 15.55
CA ASP A 311 28.16 8.68 16.48
C ASP A 311 29.68 8.45 16.29
N ARG A 312 30.10 7.87 15.16
CA ARG A 312 31.51 7.69 14.76
C ARG A 312 32.00 8.85 13.90
#